data_AF-A0A518LQM1-F1
#
_entry.id   AF-A0A518LQM1-F1
#
_cell.length_a   1.000
_cell.length_b   1.000
_cell.length_c   1.000
_cell.angle_alpha   90.00
_cell.angle_beta   90.00
_cell.angle_gamma   90.00
#
_symmetry.space_group_name_H-M   'P 1'
#
loop_
_entity.id
_entity.type
_entity.pdbx_description
1 polymer ?
#
loop_
_entity_poly.entity_id
_entity_poly.type
_entity_poly.pdbx_seq_one_letter_code
_entity_poly.pdbx_strand_id
1 'polypeptide(L)'
;MTFHRQHMMRRAMRAAVLCIAAAMSLFAGASILAAPQIQFELTYVEHRPPDDIFGFPGLYVLTRCDATDPIGVAALIGPPAGATVSCNNNDFPFVQPTALGLTVLGNSAAFIHLFPIGEADFPNVSGRYTYVVTNNNNQTDSLLGHRLNRMEVVPLPTNVAVSNQTTAPTITFTDPDPSPNEPGLIRRYQVVIYDTALNFVTILPTPTTSSTIPSMAVSPGTLCPCVPYYFRAQSIDLDTAEDNAIENMGQSFLLFTPTDVPIKTGDSNHDCLVNGRDIAPFIAALQGSSVAVADVCPSDFNLNGMIDLGDVPGFVQKLLAP
;
A
#
# COMPACT_ATOMS: atom_id res chain seq x y z
N MET A 1 -78.76 -13.22 0.44
CA MET A 1 -77.62 -14.17 0.49
C MET A 1 -76.44 -13.81 -0.42
N THR A 2 -76.62 -13.01 -1.47
CA THR A 2 -75.56 -12.61 -2.44
C THR A 2 -74.54 -11.62 -1.89
N PHE A 3 -74.94 -10.70 -0.99
CA PHE A 3 -74.05 -9.68 -0.43
C PHE A 3 -72.98 -10.25 0.53
N HIS A 4 -73.30 -11.32 1.26
CA HIS A 4 -72.38 -11.93 2.22
C HIS A 4 -71.24 -12.71 1.53
N ARG A 5 -71.54 -13.35 0.38
CA ARG A 5 -70.53 -14.05 -0.44
C ARG A 5 -69.51 -13.09 -1.04
N GLN A 6 -69.93 -11.93 -1.56
CA GLN A 6 -69.00 -10.96 -2.13
C GLN A 6 -68.03 -10.38 -1.07
N HIS A 7 -68.48 -10.23 0.17
CA HIS A 7 -67.63 -9.71 1.25
C HIS A 7 -66.59 -10.75 1.73
N MET A 8 -66.96 -12.03 1.77
CA MET A 8 -65.99 -13.12 2.06
C MET A 8 -64.97 -13.29 0.93
N MET A 9 -65.41 -13.21 -0.34
CA MET A 9 -64.50 -13.33 -1.49
C MET A 9 -63.45 -12.21 -1.51
N ARG A 10 -63.84 -10.96 -1.21
CA ARG A 10 -62.90 -9.82 -1.12
C ARG A 10 -61.91 -9.94 0.04
N ARG A 11 -62.30 -10.54 1.17
CA ARG A 11 -61.41 -10.80 2.30
C ARG A 11 -60.43 -11.94 2.01
N ALA A 12 -60.88 -13.02 1.37
CA ALA A 12 -60.03 -14.12 0.94
C ALA A 12 -59.00 -13.67 -0.13
N MET A 13 -59.40 -12.82 -1.08
CA MET A 13 -58.50 -12.28 -2.09
C MET A 13 -57.42 -11.37 -1.49
N ARG A 14 -57.78 -10.53 -0.51
CA ARG A 14 -56.81 -9.67 0.20
C ARG A 14 -55.84 -10.49 1.05
N ALA A 15 -56.30 -11.55 1.70
CA ALA A 15 -55.43 -12.46 2.46
C ALA A 15 -54.48 -13.24 1.54
N ALA A 16 -54.94 -13.69 0.37
CA ALA A 16 -54.11 -14.37 -0.62
C ALA A 16 -53.04 -13.44 -1.23
N VAL A 17 -53.38 -12.19 -1.56
CA VAL A 17 -52.41 -11.20 -2.06
C VAL A 17 -51.37 -10.85 -0.98
N LEU A 18 -51.78 -10.75 0.29
CA LEU A 18 -50.86 -10.49 1.40
C LEU A 18 -49.92 -11.69 1.66
N CYS A 19 -50.40 -12.92 1.52
CA CYS A 19 -49.57 -14.12 1.64
C CYS A 19 -48.60 -14.28 0.46
N ILE A 20 -49.01 -13.92 -0.76
CA ILE A 20 -48.11 -13.91 -1.93
C ILE A 20 -47.05 -12.81 -1.78
N ALA A 21 -47.41 -11.61 -1.30
CA ALA A 21 -46.44 -10.55 -1.02
C ALA A 21 -45.45 -10.91 0.10
N ALA A 22 -45.92 -11.57 1.16
CA ALA A 22 -45.08 -12.06 2.26
C ALA A 22 -44.17 -13.24 1.84
N ALA A 23 -44.65 -14.12 0.95
CA ALA A 23 -43.82 -15.16 0.34
C ALA A 23 -42.76 -14.56 -0.59
N MET A 24 -43.10 -13.54 -1.39
CA MET A 24 -42.13 -12.85 -2.25
C MET A 24 -41.09 -12.07 -1.45
N SER A 25 -41.41 -11.53 -0.28
CA SER A 25 -40.42 -10.86 0.59
C SER A 25 -39.56 -11.83 1.42
N LEU A 26 -40.02 -13.06 1.67
CA LEU A 26 -39.21 -14.13 2.29
C LEU A 26 -38.20 -14.78 1.30
N PHE A 27 -38.43 -14.66 -0.01
CA PHE A 27 -37.47 -15.05 -1.07
C PHE A 27 -36.68 -13.87 -1.65
N ALA A 28 -36.96 -12.62 -1.24
CA ALA A 28 -36.18 -11.44 -1.59
C ALA A 28 -34.92 -11.26 -0.73
N GLY A 29 -34.58 -12.24 0.10
CA GLY A 29 -33.20 -12.51 0.46
C GLY A 29 -32.49 -13.15 -0.73
N ALA A 30 -32.47 -12.46 -1.89
CA ALA A 30 -31.50 -12.78 -2.91
C ALA A 30 -30.15 -12.58 -2.23
N SER A 31 -29.47 -13.67 -1.88
CA SER A 31 -28.03 -13.61 -1.72
C SER A 31 -27.57 -13.09 -3.08
N ILE A 32 -27.27 -11.80 -3.14
CA ILE A 32 -26.67 -11.21 -4.33
C ILE A 32 -25.30 -11.85 -4.33
N LEU A 33 -25.20 -13.04 -4.94
CA LEU A 33 -23.97 -13.63 -5.39
C LEU A 33 -23.47 -12.62 -6.43
N ALA A 34 -22.86 -11.56 -5.94
CA ALA A 34 -22.28 -10.53 -6.75
C ALA A 34 -20.84 -10.98 -7.03
N ALA A 35 -20.44 -10.87 -8.29
CA ALA A 35 -19.06 -11.05 -8.66
C ALA A 35 -18.15 -10.15 -7.81
N PRO A 36 -16.87 -10.51 -7.65
CA PRO A 36 -15.89 -9.58 -7.14
C PRO A 36 -15.88 -8.29 -7.98
N GLN A 37 -15.24 -7.24 -7.48
CA GLN A 37 -15.08 -5.98 -8.19
C GLN A 37 -13.62 -5.57 -8.17
N ILE A 38 -13.00 -5.49 -9.35
CA ILE A 38 -11.67 -4.93 -9.52
C ILE A 38 -11.79 -3.41 -9.40
N GLN A 39 -11.13 -2.85 -8.38
CA GLN A 39 -11.17 -1.42 -8.07
C GLN A 39 -9.97 -0.66 -8.62
N PHE A 40 -8.87 -1.37 -8.85
CA PHE A 40 -7.60 -0.80 -9.25
C PHE A 40 -6.83 -1.79 -10.12
N GLU A 41 -6.18 -1.28 -11.16
CA GLU A 41 -5.20 -2.01 -11.98
C GLU A 41 -3.95 -1.16 -12.15
N LEU A 42 -2.81 -1.82 -12.29
CA LEU A 42 -1.54 -1.16 -12.52
C LEU A 42 -0.57 -2.11 -13.22
N THR A 43 -0.03 -1.70 -14.36
CA THR A 43 1.03 -2.42 -15.08
C THR A 43 2.15 -1.46 -15.46
N TYR A 44 3.40 -1.70 -15.07
CA TYR A 44 4.51 -0.80 -15.44
C TYR A 44 5.86 -1.51 -15.38
N VAL A 45 6.89 -0.89 -15.97
CA VAL A 45 8.28 -1.32 -15.85
C VAL A 45 8.90 -0.70 -14.60
N GLU A 46 9.46 -1.52 -13.73
CA GLU A 46 10.08 -1.09 -12.47
C GLU A 46 11.56 -1.47 -12.43
N HIS A 47 12.42 -0.48 -12.17
CA HIS A 47 13.85 -0.65 -11.97
C HIS A 47 14.20 -0.48 -10.49
N ARG A 48 14.77 -1.53 -9.92
CA ARG A 48 15.07 -1.66 -8.49
C ARG A 48 16.58 -1.74 -8.24
N PRO A 49 17.08 -1.14 -7.16
CA PRO A 49 18.51 -1.11 -6.88
C PRO A 49 19.02 -2.49 -6.40
N PRO A 50 20.34 -2.76 -6.44
CA PRO A 50 20.91 -4.02 -5.96
C PRO A 50 20.61 -4.35 -4.49
N ASP A 51 20.36 -3.33 -3.67
CA ASP A 51 20.03 -3.40 -2.24
C ASP A 51 18.53 -3.18 -1.96
N ASP A 52 17.66 -3.53 -2.92
CA ASP A 52 16.20 -3.46 -2.77
C ASP A 52 15.71 -4.14 -1.48
N ILE A 53 14.98 -3.39 -0.65
CA ILE A 53 14.55 -3.85 0.69
C ILE A 53 13.53 -4.98 0.64
N PHE A 54 12.92 -5.24 -0.51
CA PHE A 54 12.01 -6.37 -0.73
C PHE A 54 12.72 -7.60 -1.30
N GLY A 55 14.02 -7.52 -1.60
CA GLY A 55 14.82 -8.63 -2.11
C GLY A 55 14.64 -8.91 -3.61
N PHE A 56 14.16 -7.95 -4.39
CA PHE A 56 13.95 -8.09 -5.84
C PHE A 56 14.74 -7.05 -6.63
N PRO A 57 16.08 -7.14 -6.73
CA PRO A 57 16.87 -6.17 -7.49
C PRO A 57 16.71 -6.37 -9.01
N GLY A 58 16.91 -5.33 -9.81
CA GLY A 58 16.89 -5.41 -11.28
C GLY A 58 15.64 -4.82 -11.93
N LEU A 59 15.33 -5.25 -13.16
CA LEU A 59 14.27 -4.71 -14.00
C LEU A 59 13.11 -5.69 -14.10
N TYR A 60 11.89 -5.21 -13.91
CA TYR A 60 10.68 -6.03 -13.88
C TYR A 60 9.54 -5.37 -14.65
N VAL A 61 8.62 -6.18 -15.19
CA VAL A 61 7.23 -5.74 -15.36
C VAL A 61 6.49 -6.08 -14.08
N LEU A 62 5.92 -5.08 -13.42
CA LEU A 62 5.00 -5.27 -12.32
C LEU A 62 3.57 -5.22 -12.85
N THR A 63 2.77 -6.22 -12.53
CA THR A 63 1.31 -6.22 -12.74
C THR A 63 0.62 -6.33 -11.39
N ARG A 64 -0.37 -5.48 -11.15
CA ARG A 64 -1.17 -5.49 -9.93
C ARG A 64 -2.64 -5.21 -10.23
N CYS A 65 -3.53 -5.89 -9.54
CA CYS A 65 -4.92 -5.45 -9.42
C CYS A 65 -5.41 -5.59 -7.98
N ASP A 66 -6.23 -4.66 -7.52
CA ASP A 66 -6.90 -4.75 -6.22
C ASP A 66 -8.38 -5.02 -6.42
N ALA A 67 -8.93 -5.94 -5.65
CA ALA A 67 -10.33 -6.33 -5.74
C ALA A 67 -11.01 -6.38 -4.37
N THR A 68 -12.32 -6.16 -4.39
CA THR A 68 -13.23 -6.39 -3.25
C THR A 68 -14.29 -7.40 -3.63
N ASP A 69 -14.93 -8.01 -2.65
CA ASP A 69 -16.06 -8.91 -2.88
C ASP A 69 -17.20 -8.54 -1.93
N PRO A 70 -18.46 -8.44 -2.40
CA PRO A 70 -19.60 -8.13 -1.55
C PRO A 70 -19.86 -9.16 -0.43
N ILE A 71 -19.36 -10.39 -0.58
CA ILE A 71 -19.40 -11.45 0.45
C ILE A 71 -18.29 -11.26 1.49
N GLY A 72 -17.31 -10.40 1.20
CA GLY A 72 -16.15 -10.08 2.02
C GLY A 72 -14.86 -10.66 1.46
N VAL A 73 -13.71 -10.14 1.91
CA VAL A 73 -12.39 -10.52 1.39
C VAL A 73 -12.09 -12.03 1.51
N ALA A 74 -12.71 -12.72 2.46
CA ALA A 74 -12.60 -14.17 2.58
C ALA A 74 -13.09 -14.93 1.34
N ALA A 75 -14.00 -14.35 0.54
CA ALA A 75 -14.43 -14.93 -0.73
C ALA A 75 -13.33 -14.86 -1.82
N LEU A 76 -12.36 -13.97 -1.66
CA LEU A 76 -11.21 -13.83 -2.54
C LEU A 76 -10.01 -14.68 -2.10
N ILE A 77 -10.13 -15.37 -0.95
CA ILE A 77 -9.05 -16.13 -0.34
C ILE A 77 -9.45 -17.61 -0.32
N GLY A 78 -8.66 -18.44 -1.00
CA GLY A 78 -8.78 -19.91 -0.96
C GLY A 78 -9.49 -20.51 -2.18
N PRO A 79 -9.28 -21.80 -2.47
CA PRO A 79 -9.75 -22.42 -3.71
C PRO A 79 -11.29 -22.39 -3.86
N PRO A 80 -11.83 -22.15 -5.06
CA PRO A 80 -11.13 -21.91 -6.34
C PRO A 80 -10.78 -20.43 -6.62
N ALA A 81 -10.84 -19.53 -5.62
CA ALA A 81 -10.55 -18.11 -5.83
C ALA A 81 -9.11 -17.88 -6.34
N GLY A 82 -8.93 -16.83 -7.13
CA GLY A 82 -7.64 -16.44 -7.67
C GLY A 82 -7.76 -15.29 -8.65
N ALA A 83 -6.60 -14.76 -9.07
CA ALA A 83 -6.54 -13.75 -10.09
C ALA A 83 -5.52 -14.13 -11.15
N THR A 84 -5.80 -13.73 -12.39
CA THR A 84 -4.89 -13.93 -13.51
C THR A 84 -4.75 -12.67 -14.35
N VAL A 85 -3.64 -12.57 -15.06
CA VAL A 85 -3.37 -11.51 -16.04
C VAL A 85 -2.95 -12.10 -17.39
N SER A 86 -3.39 -11.47 -18.48
CA SER A 86 -2.94 -11.78 -19.85
C SER A 86 -2.53 -10.51 -20.58
N CYS A 87 -1.50 -10.57 -21.42
CA CYS A 87 -1.10 -9.48 -22.31
C CYS A 87 -1.53 -9.80 -23.75
N ASN A 88 -2.07 -8.83 -24.47
CA ASN A 88 -2.52 -9.04 -25.86
C ASN A 88 -1.39 -9.14 -26.90
N ASN A 89 -0.12 -9.13 -26.47
CA ASN A 89 1.04 -9.34 -27.33
C ASN A 89 1.34 -10.83 -27.47
N ASN A 90 1.37 -11.31 -28.71
CA ASN A 90 1.59 -12.72 -29.02
C ASN A 90 3.02 -13.20 -28.70
N ASP A 91 3.97 -12.27 -28.62
CA ASP A 91 5.37 -12.55 -28.32
C ASP A 91 5.67 -12.49 -26.81
N PHE A 92 4.65 -12.33 -25.95
CA PHE A 92 4.82 -12.25 -24.51
C PHE A 92 5.57 -13.49 -23.97
N PRO A 93 6.69 -13.32 -23.25
CA PRO A 93 7.61 -14.43 -23.00
C PRO A 93 7.19 -15.32 -21.80
N PHE A 94 6.08 -15.01 -21.13
CA PHE A 94 5.60 -15.73 -19.95
C PHE A 94 4.30 -16.48 -20.22
N VAL A 95 4.01 -17.49 -19.38
CA VAL A 95 2.80 -18.33 -19.49
C VAL A 95 1.54 -17.48 -19.34
N GLN A 96 0.62 -17.56 -20.32
CA GLN A 96 -0.67 -16.87 -20.25
C GLN A 96 -1.86 -17.84 -20.14
N PRO A 97 -2.89 -17.51 -19.35
CA PRO A 97 -2.92 -16.40 -18.38
C PRO A 97 -1.98 -16.68 -17.19
N THR A 98 -1.30 -15.66 -16.67
CA THR A 98 -0.40 -15.79 -15.51
C THR A 98 -1.19 -15.64 -14.22
N ALA A 99 -1.00 -16.54 -13.26
CA ALA A 99 -1.53 -16.37 -11.90
C ALA A 99 -0.82 -15.24 -11.14
N LEU A 100 -1.59 -14.43 -10.42
CA LEU A 100 -1.09 -13.36 -9.56
C LEU A 100 -1.00 -13.82 -8.10
N GLY A 101 0.04 -13.41 -7.38
CA GLY A 101 0.21 -13.68 -5.94
C GLY A 101 -0.70 -12.80 -5.09
N LEU A 102 -1.21 -13.32 -3.97
CA LEU A 102 -2.23 -12.66 -3.14
C LEU A 102 -1.63 -12.01 -1.89
N THR A 103 -2.02 -10.77 -1.64
CA THR A 103 -1.81 -10.02 -0.38
C THR A 103 -3.14 -9.44 0.09
N VAL A 104 -3.48 -9.58 1.38
CA VAL A 104 -4.75 -9.07 1.93
C VAL A 104 -4.54 -7.68 2.54
N LEU A 105 -5.37 -6.72 2.16
CA LEU A 105 -5.31 -5.31 2.59
C LEU A 105 -6.63 -4.88 3.26
N GLY A 106 -6.84 -5.32 4.50
CA GLY A 106 -8.08 -5.04 5.21
C GLY A 106 -9.29 -5.71 4.54
N ASN A 107 -10.14 -4.92 3.88
CA ASN A 107 -11.36 -5.41 3.21
C ASN A 107 -11.15 -5.68 1.70
N SER A 108 -9.95 -5.50 1.18
CA SER A 108 -9.59 -5.80 -0.22
C SER A 108 -8.47 -6.83 -0.30
N ALA A 109 -8.32 -7.42 -1.48
CA ALA A 109 -7.21 -8.29 -1.85
C ALA A 109 -6.41 -7.63 -2.98
N ALA A 110 -5.10 -7.49 -2.80
CA ALA A 110 -4.16 -7.09 -3.82
C ALA A 110 -3.53 -8.33 -4.45
N PHE A 111 -3.57 -8.41 -5.77
CA PHE A 111 -3.00 -9.49 -6.56
C PHE A 111 -1.83 -8.94 -7.37
N ILE A 112 -0.62 -9.45 -7.16
CA ILE A 112 0.63 -8.87 -7.68
C ILE A 112 1.50 -9.96 -8.33
N HIS A 113 2.17 -9.62 -9.44
CA HIS A 113 3.23 -10.43 -10.03
C HIS A 113 4.37 -9.52 -10.51
N LEU A 114 5.60 -9.99 -10.37
CA LEU A 114 6.80 -9.35 -10.91
C LEU A 114 7.46 -10.27 -11.93
N PHE A 115 7.52 -9.83 -13.19
CA PHE A 115 8.16 -10.55 -14.27
C PHE A 115 9.57 -9.99 -14.49
N PRO A 116 10.65 -10.74 -14.18
CA PRO A 116 12.01 -10.27 -14.44
C PRO A 116 12.24 -10.14 -15.94
N ILE A 117 12.76 -9.00 -16.38
CA ILE A 117 13.01 -8.69 -17.79
C ILE A 117 14.36 -8.00 -17.99
N GLY A 118 14.84 -7.95 -19.23
CA GLY A 118 15.84 -6.97 -19.68
C GLY A 118 15.25 -5.96 -20.66
N GLU A 119 16.03 -4.93 -20.99
CA GLU A 119 15.64 -3.93 -22.01
C GLU A 119 15.27 -4.56 -23.36
N ALA A 120 15.97 -5.64 -23.73
CA ALA A 120 15.71 -6.36 -24.98
C ALA A 120 14.31 -7.02 -25.04
N ASP A 121 13.64 -7.20 -23.89
CA ASP A 121 12.32 -7.80 -23.80
C ASP A 121 11.18 -6.80 -23.99
N PHE A 122 11.45 -5.48 -23.99
CA PHE A 122 10.42 -4.44 -24.12
C PHE A 122 9.45 -4.67 -25.30
N PRO A 123 9.90 -5.02 -26.52
CA PRO A 123 8.97 -5.30 -27.62
C PRO A 123 7.98 -6.44 -27.31
N ASN A 124 8.42 -7.43 -26.52
CA ASN A 124 7.66 -8.64 -26.21
C ASN A 124 6.68 -8.44 -25.03
N VAL A 125 6.98 -7.50 -24.12
CA VAL A 125 6.11 -7.19 -22.96
C VAL A 125 5.22 -5.97 -23.17
N SER A 126 5.40 -5.21 -24.26
CA SER A 126 4.49 -4.15 -24.67
C SER A 126 3.09 -4.70 -24.95
N GLY A 127 2.02 -3.99 -24.58
CA GLY A 127 0.66 -4.44 -24.86
C GLY A 127 -0.38 -3.95 -23.85
N ARG A 128 -1.63 -4.37 -24.05
CA ARG A 128 -2.72 -4.18 -23.09
C ARG A 128 -2.86 -5.42 -22.22
N TYR A 129 -2.98 -5.19 -20.92
CA TYR A 129 -3.11 -6.24 -19.93
C TYR A 129 -4.58 -6.38 -19.52
N THR A 130 -5.07 -7.61 -19.48
CA THR A 130 -6.43 -7.94 -19.02
C THR A 130 -6.33 -8.69 -17.71
N TYR A 131 -6.97 -8.15 -16.68
CA TYR A 131 -7.07 -8.73 -15.36
C TYR A 131 -8.38 -9.50 -15.22
N VAL A 132 -8.32 -10.65 -14.57
CA VAL A 132 -9.50 -11.45 -14.23
C VAL A 132 -9.38 -11.89 -12.78
N VAL A 133 -10.39 -11.58 -11.96
CA VAL A 133 -10.46 -12.02 -10.55
C VAL A 133 -11.66 -12.94 -10.39
N THR A 134 -11.42 -14.11 -9.80
CA THR A 134 -12.44 -15.13 -9.53
C THR A 134 -12.57 -15.31 -8.01
N ASN A 135 -13.79 -15.27 -7.49
CA ASN A 135 -14.04 -15.58 -6.08
C ASN A 135 -14.28 -17.10 -5.86
N ASN A 136 -14.42 -17.51 -4.61
CA ASN A 136 -14.60 -18.91 -4.23
C ASN A 136 -15.97 -19.51 -4.63
N ASN A 137 -16.88 -18.68 -5.16
CA ASN A 137 -18.14 -19.10 -5.77
C ASN A 137 -18.05 -19.21 -7.30
N ASN A 138 -16.84 -19.15 -7.87
CA ASN A 138 -16.57 -19.13 -9.32
C ASN A 138 -17.19 -17.94 -10.07
N GLN A 139 -17.38 -16.83 -9.38
CA GLN A 139 -17.84 -15.59 -10.00
C GLN A 139 -16.64 -14.75 -10.39
N THR A 140 -16.70 -14.15 -11.57
CA THR A 140 -15.55 -13.45 -12.14
C THR A 140 -15.86 -11.99 -12.45
N ASP A 141 -14.86 -11.15 -12.26
CA ASP A 141 -14.81 -9.82 -12.83
C ASP A 141 -13.58 -9.67 -13.73
N SER A 142 -13.65 -8.78 -14.70
CA SER A 142 -12.57 -8.54 -15.65
C SER A 142 -12.40 -7.07 -15.97
N LEU A 143 -11.16 -6.61 -15.95
CA LEU A 143 -10.79 -5.23 -16.23
C LEU A 143 -9.66 -5.20 -17.26
N LEU A 144 -9.85 -4.41 -18.32
CA LEU A 144 -8.82 -4.10 -19.29
C LEU A 144 -8.03 -2.89 -18.80
N GLY A 145 -6.74 -3.07 -18.57
CA GLY A 145 -5.84 -1.99 -18.16
C GLY A 145 -5.43 -1.05 -19.30
N HIS A 146 -4.60 -0.08 -18.95
CA HIS A 146 -3.93 0.75 -19.96
C HIS A 146 -2.95 -0.07 -20.82
N ARG A 147 -2.37 0.58 -21.82
CA ARG A 147 -1.44 -0.07 -22.74
C ARG A 147 -0.01 0.28 -22.35
N LEU A 148 0.73 -0.66 -21.78
CA LEU A 148 2.17 -0.50 -21.62
C LEU A 148 2.85 -0.38 -23.00
N ASN A 149 3.23 0.84 -23.39
CA ASN A 149 3.72 1.11 -24.74
C ASN A 149 4.88 2.12 -24.84
N ARG A 150 5.28 2.74 -23.75
CA ARG A 150 6.37 3.73 -23.70
C ARG A 150 7.39 3.35 -22.65
N MET A 151 7.97 2.17 -22.85
CA MET A 151 8.91 1.62 -21.89
C MET A 151 10.30 2.23 -22.06
N GLU A 152 10.86 2.69 -20.95
CA GLU A 152 12.27 3.05 -20.82
C GLU A 152 12.80 2.57 -19.46
N VAL A 153 14.11 2.41 -19.34
CA VAL A 153 14.72 2.17 -18.04
C VAL A 153 14.93 3.52 -17.37
N VAL A 154 14.06 3.82 -16.42
CA VAL A 154 14.25 5.00 -15.57
C VAL A 154 15.49 4.80 -14.70
N PRO A 155 16.47 5.71 -14.74
CA PRO A 155 17.63 5.64 -13.87
C PRO A 155 17.22 5.67 -12.40
N LEU A 156 17.95 4.91 -11.57
CA LEU A 156 17.69 4.88 -10.13
C LEU A 156 17.95 6.28 -9.54
N PRO A 157 17.03 6.82 -8.72
CA PRO A 157 17.29 8.02 -7.92
C PRO A 157 18.58 7.89 -7.12
N THR A 158 19.39 8.95 -7.10
CA THR A 158 20.67 8.99 -6.37
C THR A 158 20.64 10.07 -5.28
N ASN A 159 21.64 10.08 -4.39
CA ASN A 159 21.78 11.10 -3.34
C ASN A 159 20.50 11.29 -2.49
N VAL A 160 19.79 10.20 -2.17
CA VAL A 160 18.62 10.27 -1.29
C VAL A 160 19.08 10.75 0.08
N ALA A 161 18.58 11.89 0.51
CA ALA A 161 19.04 12.59 1.70
C ALA A 161 17.88 13.22 2.47
N VAL A 162 18.10 13.45 3.76
CA VAL A 162 17.20 14.12 4.68
C VAL A 162 17.82 15.43 5.16
N SER A 163 17.01 16.48 5.31
CA SER A 163 17.49 17.81 5.71
C SER A 163 18.03 17.86 7.15
N ASN A 164 17.52 17.00 8.03
CA ASN A 164 17.86 16.91 9.44
C ASN A 164 17.39 15.55 9.99
N GLN A 165 17.69 15.27 11.26
CA GLN A 165 17.27 14.04 11.94
C GLN A 165 15.97 14.22 12.73
N THR A 166 15.07 15.12 12.30
CA THR A 166 13.81 15.33 13.02
C THR A 166 12.73 14.35 12.58
N THR A 167 11.58 14.34 13.26
CA THR A 167 10.36 13.62 12.85
C THR A 167 9.59 14.26 11.70
N ALA A 168 9.99 15.46 11.28
CA ALA A 168 9.44 16.17 10.13
C ALA A 168 10.54 16.67 9.18
N PRO A 169 11.40 15.77 8.65
CA PRO A 169 12.48 16.16 7.77
C PRO A 169 11.92 16.51 6.38
N THR A 170 12.72 17.21 5.60
CA THR A 170 12.54 17.29 4.14
C THR A 170 13.42 16.24 3.49
N ILE A 171 12.84 15.43 2.61
CA ILE A 171 13.53 14.42 1.82
C ILE A 171 13.85 15.00 0.45
N THR A 172 15.09 14.83 0.02
CA THR A 172 15.56 15.22 -1.31
C THR A 172 16.29 14.07 -1.98
N PHE A 173 16.30 14.02 -3.31
CA PHE A 173 17.14 13.11 -4.07
C PHE A 173 17.51 13.74 -5.41
N THR A 174 18.43 13.13 -6.16
CA THR A 174 18.78 13.51 -7.52
C THR A 174 18.15 12.54 -8.50
N ASP A 175 17.36 13.06 -9.44
CA ASP A 175 16.94 12.32 -10.63
C ASP A 175 18.00 12.50 -11.72
N PRO A 176 18.73 11.43 -12.14
CA PRO A 176 19.75 11.53 -13.18
C PRO A 176 19.18 11.92 -14.55
N ASP A 177 17.89 11.67 -14.78
CA ASP A 177 17.23 11.94 -16.05
C ASP A 177 15.81 12.50 -15.86
N PRO A 178 15.64 13.78 -15.50
CA PRO A 178 14.34 14.37 -15.17
C PRO A 178 13.44 14.63 -16.38
N SER A 179 13.90 14.33 -17.59
CA SER A 179 13.19 14.57 -18.86
C SER A 179 13.14 13.27 -19.65
N PRO A 180 12.01 12.54 -19.60
CA PRO A 180 11.89 11.24 -20.28
C PRO A 180 12.26 11.37 -21.76
N ASN A 181 12.96 10.37 -22.29
CA ASN A 181 13.43 10.42 -23.67
C ASN A 181 12.32 10.05 -24.67
N GLU A 182 11.33 9.27 -24.20
CA GLU A 182 10.19 8.82 -25.00
C GLU A 182 9.09 9.89 -25.07
N PRO A 183 8.65 10.31 -26.28
CA PRO A 183 7.63 11.34 -26.44
C PRO A 183 6.31 11.07 -25.71
N GLY A 184 5.77 12.11 -25.09
CA GLY A 184 4.49 12.11 -24.39
C GLY A 184 4.49 11.40 -23.03
N LEU A 185 5.66 11.00 -22.54
CA LEU A 185 5.87 10.76 -21.12
C LEU A 185 6.11 12.08 -20.38
N ILE A 186 5.67 12.14 -19.12
CA ILE A 186 6.08 13.18 -18.16
C ILE A 186 6.67 12.54 -16.91
N ARG A 187 7.69 13.18 -16.33
CA ARG A 187 8.33 12.73 -15.09
C ARG A 187 7.61 13.28 -13.87
N ARG A 188 7.32 12.41 -12.91
CA ARG A 188 6.82 12.74 -11.56
C ARG A 188 7.67 12.07 -10.48
N TYR A 189 7.50 12.56 -9.25
CA TYR A 189 8.26 12.11 -8.10
C TYR A 189 7.36 11.68 -6.95
N GLN A 190 7.81 10.67 -6.22
CA GLN A 190 7.11 10.22 -5.03
C GLN A 190 8.13 9.79 -3.99
N VAL A 191 7.79 9.98 -2.71
CA VAL A 191 8.44 9.26 -1.62
C VAL A 191 7.38 8.47 -0.89
N VAL A 192 7.61 7.16 -0.79
CA VAL A 192 6.79 6.25 0.02
C VAL A 192 7.56 5.90 1.27
N ILE A 193 6.90 5.95 2.43
CA ILE A 193 7.49 5.65 3.72
C ILE A 193 6.98 4.30 4.20
N TYR A 194 7.90 3.43 4.60
CA TYR A 194 7.62 2.16 5.25
C TYR A 194 8.26 2.12 6.64
N ASP A 195 7.67 1.37 7.56
CA ASP A 195 8.37 0.97 8.78
C ASP A 195 9.40 -0.15 8.49
N THR A 196 10.15 -0.59 9.50
CA THR A 196 11.12 -1.69 9.33
C THR A 196 10.49 -3.08 9.19
N ALA A 197 9.20 -3.22 9.48
CA ALA A 197 8.42 -4.41 9.15
C ALA A 197 7.82 -4.35 7.73
N LEU A 198 8.20 -3.33 6.94
CA LEU A 198 7.74 -3.06 5.58
C LEU A 198 6.24 -2.77 5.47
N ASN A 199 5.60 -2.36 6.56
CA ASN A 199 4.24 -1.85 6.51
C ASN A 199 4.25 -0.45 5.91
N PHE A 200 3.25 -0.17 5.07
CA PHE A 200 3.02 1.15 4.51
C PHE A 200 2.67 2.16 5.61
N VAL A 201 3.39 3.28 5.66
CA VAL A 201 3.12 4.40 6.57
C VAL A 201 2.37 5.50 5.83
N THR A 202 2.98 6.07 4.79
CA THR A 202 2.39 7.17 4.02
C THR A 202 3.06 7.39 2.67
N ILE A 203 2.46 8.25 1.85
CA ILE A 203 3.02 8.79 0.62
C ILE A 203 3.16 10.30 0.80
N LEU A 204 4.33 10.83 0.52
CA LEU A 204 4.55 12.27 0.52
C LEU A 204 3.96 12.92 -0.73
N PRO A 205 3.41 14.14 -0.61
CA PRO A 205 2.81 14.85 -1.74
C PRO A 205 3.85 15.10 -2.84
N THR A 206 3.50 14.70 -4.06
CA THR A 206 4.34 14.86 -5.25
C THR A 206 4.50 16.35 -5.61
N PRO A 207 5.72 16.85 -5.81
CA PRO A 207 5.91 18.16 -6.41
C PRO A 207 5.31 18.19 -7.82
N THR A 208 4.66 19.29 -8.19
CA THR A 208 3.88 19.41 -9.43
C THR A 208 4.72 19.66 -10.68
N THR A 209 6.03 19.87 -10.52
CA THR A 209 6.96 20.20 -11.62
C THR A 209 8.13 19.24 -11.65
N SER A 210 8.56 18.84 -12.85
CA SER A 210 9.82 18.12 -13.04
C SER A 210 11.00 18.93 -12.47
N SER A 211 11.94 18.25 -11.79
CA SER A 211 13.08 18.84 -11.09
C SER A 211 14.20 17.82 -11.03
N THR A 212 15.43 18.25 -11.30
CA THR A 212 16.63 17.42 -11.07
C THR A 212 16.81 17.04 -9.61
N ILE A 213 16.30 17.87 -8.69
CA ILE A 213 16.39 17.65 -7.24
C ILE A 213 14.99 17.79 -6.63
N PRO A 214 14.17 16.72 -6.64
CA PRO A 214 12.88 16.71 -5.98
C PRO A 214 13.03 16.92 -4.47
N SER A 215 12.04 17.58 -3.86
CA SER A 215 12.05 17.92 -2.44
C SER A 215 10.64 17.76 -1.85
N MET A 216 10.52 16.99 -0.79
CA MET A 216 9.23 16.63 -0.16
C MET A 216 9.34 16.71 1.36
N ALA A 217 8.49 17.52 1.98
CA ALA A 217 8.43 17.62 3.43
C ALA A 217 7.59 16.49 4.02
N VAL A 218 8.11 15.83 5.06
CA VAL A 218 7.35 14.93 5.90
C VAL A 218 6.47 15.75 6.83
N SER A 219 5.18 15.40 6.90
CA SER A 219 4.24 16.11 7.78
C SER A 219 4.53 15.82 9.26
N PRO A 220 4.45 16.82 10.16
CA PRO A 220 4.56 16.58 11.60
C PRO A 220 3.62 15.47 12.08
N GLY A 221 4.12 14.60 12.96
CA GLY A 221 3.36 13.46 13.49
C GLY A 221 3.34 12.22 12.59
N THR A 222 3.96 12.26 11.41
CA THR A 222 4.09 11.07 10.52
C THR A 222 5.11 10.07 11.06
N LEU A 223 6.24 10.56 11.58
CA LEU A 223 7.33 9.73 12.08
C LEU A 223 7.41 9.86 13.59
N CYS A 224 7.84 8.78 14.22
CA CYS A 224 8.03 8.71 15.65
C CYS A 224 9.53 8.77 15.94
N PRO A 225 9.95 9.52 16.99
CA PRO A 225 11.35 9.58 17.35
C PRO A 225 11.89 8.17 17.58
N CYS A 226 13.08 7.92 17.03
CA CYS A 226 13.91 6.74 17.27
C CYS A 226 13.35 5.44 16.70
N VAL A 227 12.28 5.54 15.93
CA VAL A 227 11.75 4.44 15.11
C VAL A 227 12.42 4.49 13.73
N PRO A 228 13.04 3.40 13.27
CA PRO A 228 13.62 3.34 11.93
C PRO A 228 12.53 3.21 10.85
N TYR A 229 12.71 3.92 9.74
CA TYR A 229 11.84 3.93 8.57
C TYR A 229 12.65 3.77 7.27
N TYR A 230 12.05 3.16 6.26
CA TYR A 230 12.56 3.18 4.90
C TYR A 230 11.86 4.28 4.08
N PHE A 231 12.64 5.18 3.52
CA PHE A 231 12.17 6.15 2.53
C PHE A 231 12.47 5.64 1.13
N ARG A 232 11.43 5.35 0.36
CA ARG A 232 11.51 4.93 -1.04
C ARG A 232 11.32 6.12 -1.96
N ALA A 233 12.42 6.67 -2.46
CA ALA A 233 12.42 7.73 -3.47
C ALA A 233 12.11 7.14 -4.85
N GLN A 234 11.22 7.77 -5.61
CA GLN A 234 10.76 7.27 -6.90
C GLN A 234 10.77 8.35 -7.97
N SER A 235 11.32 8.01 -9.13
CA SER A 235 11.16 8.71 -10.40
C SER A 235 10.17 7.92 -11.25
N ILE A 236 9.08 8.54 -11.69
CA ILE A 236 7.95 7.85 -12.32
C ILE A 236 7.63 8.53 -13.65
N ASP A 237 7.58 7.75 -14.72
CA ASP A 237 7.08 8.22 -16.01
C ASP A 237 5.61 7.92 -16.16
N LEU A 238 4.86 8.94 -16.57
CA LEU A 238 3.42 8.85 -16.82
C LEU A 238 3.10 9.10 -18.30
N ASP A 239 2.33 8.21 -18.93
CA ASP A 239 1.82 8.44 -20.29
C ASP A 239 0.66 9.45 -20.26
N THR A 240 0.94 10.65 -20.76
CA THR A 240 -0.07 11.72 -20.88
C THR A 240 -1.19 11.43 -21.88
N ALA A 241 -1.02 10.43 -22.76
CA ALA A 241 -2.06 10.01 -23.70
C ALA A 241 -3.09 9.04 -23.08
N GLU A 242 -2.76 8.41 -21.95
CA GLU A 242 -3.61 7.42 -21.27
C GLU A 242 -3.91 7.85 -19.82
N ASP A 243 -4.36 9.10 -19.64
CA ASP A 243 -4.73 9.68 -18.34
C ASP A 243 -3.62 9.65 -17.28
N ASN A 244 -2.36 9.84 -17.73
CA ASN A 244 -1.17 9.75 -16.88
C ASN A 244 -0.99 8.36 -16.25
N ALA A 245 -1.31 7.29 -16.98
CA ALA A 245 -0.96 5.93 -16.58
C ALA A 245 0.54 5.79 -16.33
N ILE A 246 0.93 5.05 -15.30
CA ILE A 246 2.34 4.80 -14.98
C ILE A 246 2.91 3.82 -16.01
N GLU A 247 3.97 4.21 -16.70
CA GLU A 247 4.68 3.36 -17.68
C GLU A 247 5.98 2.79 -17.09
N ASN A 248 6.77 3.66 -16.45
CA ASN A 248 8.09 3.30 -15.93
C ASN A 248 8.34 3.90 -14.55
N MET A 249 9.19 3.23 -13.78
CA MET A 249 9.54 3.65 -12.43
C MET A 249 10.96 3.23 -12.07
N GLY A 250 11.76 4.19 -11.62
CA GLY A 250 13.04 3.93 -10.96
C GLY A 250 12.95 4.27 -9.49
N GLN A 251 13.52 3.45 -8.61
CA GLN A 251 13.46 3.71 -7.17
C GLN A 251 14.77 3.47 -6.42
N SER A 252 14.89 4.12 -5.27
CA SER A 252 16.02 3.97 -4.36
C SER A 252 15.54 4.12 -2.93
N PHE A 253 16.33 3.62 -1.97
CA PHE A 253 15.94 3.55 -0.56
C PHE A 253 16.94 4.27 0.33
N LEU A 254 16.42 4.85 1.42
CA LEU A 254 17.21 5.35 2.53
C LEU A 254 16.60 4.81 3.84
N LEU A 255 17.42 4.14 4.65
CA LEU A 255 17.06 3.86 6.04
C LEU A 255 17.29 5.12 6.86
N PHE A 256 16.24 5.61 7.51
CA PHE A 256 16.26 6.82 8.31
C PHE A 256 15.71 6.53 9.70
N THR A 257 16.41 6.98 10.73
CA THR A 257 15.91 6.99 12.11
C THR A 257 15.82 8.45 12.54
N PRO A 258 14.62 9.03 12.73
CA PRO A 258 14.48 10.33 13.34
C PRO A 258 15.08 10.26 14.73
N THR A 259 15.93 11.21 15.11
CA THR A 259 16.55 11.25 16.44
C THR A 259 16.37 12.59 17.10
N ASP A 260 15.28 13.32 16.80
CA ASP A 260 14.94 14.64 17.38
C ASP A 260 15.65 14.81 18.73
N VAL A 261 16.75 15.56 18.71
CA VAL A 261 17.74 15.59 19.79
C VAL A 261 17.06 15.95 21.12
N PRO A 262 17.48 15.34 22.24
CA PRO A 262 16.79 14.19 22.80
C PRO A 262 15.38 14.58 23.28
N ILE A 263 14.37 14.43 22.44
CA ILE A 263 13.01 14.41 22.97
C ILE A 263 12.86 13.05 23.64
N LYS A 264 13.17 13.03 24.94
CA LYS A 264 12.83 11.93 25.84
C LYS A 264 11.31 11.81 25.82
N THR A 265 10.81 10.98 24.92
CA THR A 265 9.38 10.82 24.70
C THR A 265 8.78 10.14 25.92
N GLY A 266 9.48 9.16 26.50
CA GLY A 266 8.88 8.19 27.41
C GLY A 266 8.07 7.12 26.68
N ASP A 267 8.13 7.08 25.34
CA ASP A 267 7.51 6.04 24.51
C ASP A 267 8.52 4.89 24.33
N SER A 268 8.64 4.06 25.38
CA SER A 268 9.58 2.94 25.40
C SER A 268 9.06 1.73 24.61
N ASN A 269 7.80 1.74 24.18
CA ASN A 269 7.21 0.66 23.39
C ASN A 269 7.15 0.95 21.87
N HIS A 270 7.47 2.20 21.48
CA HIS A 270 7.55 2.69 20.10
C HIS A 270 6.20 2.69 19.36
N ASP A 271 5.08 2.82 20.08
CA ASP A 271 3.73 2.96 19.48
C ASP A 271 3.31 4.43 19.28
N CYS A 272 4.25 5.36 19.47
CA CYS A 272 4.07 6.79 19.33
C CYS A 272 3.16 7.42 20.39
N LEU A 273 2.85 6.69 21.46
CA LEU A 273 1.96 7.12 22.53
C LEU A 273 2.59 6.87 23.90
N VAL A 274 2.80 7.93 24.68
CA VAL A 274 3.30 7.78 26.06
C VAL A 274 2.14 7.40 26.97
N ASN A 275 2.07 6.15 27.39
CA ASN A 275 0.99 5.59 28.19
C ASN A 275 1.45 4.40 29.07
N GLY A 276 0.51 3.75 29.76
CA GLY A 276 0.82 2.63 30.67
C GLY A 276 1.52 1.44 30.02
N ARG A 277 1.47 1.31 28.68
CA ARG A 277 2.18 0.27 27.92
C ARG A 277 3.69 0.48 27.87
N ASP A 278 4.18 1.68 28.10
CA ASP A 278 5.62 1.99 28.12
C ASP A 278 6.32 1.52 29.39
N ILE A 279 5.57 1.30 30.47
CA ILE A 279 6.15 0.96 31.77
C ILE A 279 6.92 -0.37 31.70
N ALA A 280 6.33 -1.41 31.12
CA ALA A 280 6.96 -2.72 31.05
C ALA A 280 8.28 -2.72 30.24
N PRO A 281 8.33 -2.19 28.99
CA PRO A 281 9.59 -2.11 28.24
C PRO A 281 10.60 -1.17 28.90
N PHE A 282 10.18 -0.03 29.49
CA PHE A 282 11.09 0.83 30.26
C PHE A 282 11.75 0.08 31.43
N ILE A 283 10.96 -0.64 32.23
CA ILE A 283 11.49 -1.42 33.36
C ILE A 283 12.41 -2.55 32.89
N ALA A 284 12.11 -3.20 31.76
CA ALA A 284 12.98 -4.20 31.17
C ALA A 284 14.34 -3.61 30.75
N ALA A 285 14.33 -2.45 30.07
CA ALA A 285 15.55 -1.73 29.68
C ALA A 285 16.35 -1.27 30.90
N LEU A 286 15.66 -0.76 31.94
CA LEU A 286 16.25 -0.34 33.21
C LEU A 286 16.93 -1.50 33.95
N GLN A 287 16.28 -2.66 34.04
CA GLN A 287 16.85 -3.85 34.66
C GLN A 287 18.07 -4.38 33.89
N GLY A 288 18.08 -4.23 32.57
CA GLY A 288 19.19 -4.61 31.70
C GLY A 288 20.31 -3.57 31.62
N SER A 289 20.14 -2.38 32.20
CA SER A 289 21.03 -1.23 32.00
C SER A 289 21.30 -0.97 30.51
N SER A 290 20.22 -0.95 29.71
CA SER A 290 20.32 -0.96 28.25
C SER A 290 21.08 0.25 27.73
N VAL A 291 21.96 0.00 26.76
CA VAL A 291 22.67 1.01 25.93
C VAL A 291 22.19 0.96 24.48
N ALA A 292 21.15 0.18 24.19
CA ALA A 292 20.59 0.09 22.85
C ALA A 292 19.93 1.43 22.51
N VAL A 293 20.21 1.96 21.31
CA VAL A 293 19.66 3.24 20.82
C VAL A 293 18.12 3.27 20.92
N ALA A 294 17.48 2.14 20.64
CA ALA A 294 16.02 2.01 20.74
C ALA A 294 15.48 2.24 22.16
N ASP A 295 16.23 1.91 23.20
CA ASP A 295 15.84 2.11 24.60
C ASP A 295 16.30 3.47 25.13
N VAL A 296 17.58 3.80 24.87
CA VAL A 296 18.26 5.02 25.31
C VAL A 296 17.55 6.25 24.78
N CYS A 297 17.22 6.31 23.50
CA CYS A 297 16.68 7.55 22.97
C CYS A 297 15.31 7.97 23.54
N PRO A 298 14.30 7.08 23.69
CA PRO A 298 13.05 7.49 24.32
C PRO A 298 13.16 7.68 25.85
N SER A 299 14.15 7.04 26.50
CA SER A 299 14.11 6.80 27.95
C SER A 299 15.33 7.22 28.75
N ASP A 300 16.43 7.66 28.14
CA ASP A 300 17.61 8.19 28.84
C ASP A 300 17.36 9.65 29.24
N PHE A 301 16.64 9.82 30.35
CA PHE A 301 16.26 11.12 30.89
C PHE A 301 17.40 11.86 31.59
N ASN A 302 18.52 11.23 31.89
CA ASN A 302 19.67 11.87 32.53
C ASN A 302 20.84 12.15 31.55
N LEU A 303 20.75 11.65 30.31
CA LEU A 303 21.70 11.80 29.20
C LEU A 303 23.09 11.19 29.44
N ASN A 304 23.16 10.06 30.14
CA ASN A 304 24.41 9.35 30.38
C ASN A 304 24.68 8.20 29.37
N GLY A 305 23.78 7.99 28.41
CA GLY A 305 23.90 6.99 27.36
C GLY A 305 23.46 5.58 27.77
N MET A 306 22.81 5.43 28.93
CA MET A 306 22.30 4.15 29.42
C MET A 306 20.99 4.34 30.17
N ILE A 307 20.11 3.33 30.16
CA ILE A 307 18.90 3.35 30.99
C ILE A 307 19.23 2.92 32.41
N ASP A 308 19.11 3.83 33.37
CA ASP A 308 19.36 3.60 34.79
C ASP A 308 18.37 4.30 35.73
N LEU A 309 18.61 4.19 37.04
CA LEU A 309 17.69 4.75 38.05
C LEU A 309 17.58 6.28 38.00
N GLY A 310 18.57 6.96 37.43
CA GLY A 310 18.53 8.40 37.18
C GLY A 310 17.48 8.80 36.14
N ASP A 311 16.99 7.86 35.32
CA ASP A 311 16.00 8.14 34.28
C ASP A 311 14.54 8.06 34.75
N VAL A 312 14.31 7.29 35.81
CA VAL A 312 12.96 7.04 36.38
C VAL A 312 12.18 8.33 36.63
N PRO A 313 12.75 9.39 37.24
CA PRO A 313 11.99 10.62 37.48
C PRO A 313 11.47 11.28 36.18
N GLY A 314 12.30 11.30 35.13
CA GLY A 314 11.92 11.88 33.85
C GLY A 314 10.88 11.05 33.12
N PHE A 315 11.01 9.72 33.16
CA PHE A 315 10.03 8.79 32.59
C PHE A 315 8.65 8.95 33.25
N VAL A 316 8.61 8.95 34.59
CA VAL A 316 7.36 9.17 35.34
C VAL A 316 6.76 10.55 35.02
N GLN A 317 7.58 11.59 34.91
CA GLN A 317 7.11 12.93 34.55
C GLN A 317 6.43 12.94 33.17
N LYS A 318 6.98 12.21 32.19
CA LYS A 318 6.38 12.10 30.85
C LYS A 318 5.09 11.30 30.86
N LEU A 319 5.05 10.20 31.59
CA LEU A 319 3.87 9.35 31.71
C LEU A 319 2.65 10.06 32.37
N LEU A 320 2.92 11.03 33.25
CA LEU A 320 1.90 11.81 33.94
C LEU A 320 1.54 13.13 33.22
N ALA A 321 2.23 13.46 32.12
CA ALA A 321 1.93 14.66 31.35
C ALA A 321 0.57 14.50 30.63
N PRO A 322 -0.30 15.53 30.66
CA PRO A 322 -1.63 15.49 30.04
C PRO A 322 -1.59 15.55 28.50
#